data_AF-A0A9D6G0T9-F1
#
_entry.id   AF-A0A9D6G0T9-F1
#
_cell.length_a   1.000
_cell.length_b   1.000
_cell.length_c   1.000
_cell.angle_alpha   90.00
_cell.angle_beta   90.00
_cell.angle_gamma   90.00
#
_symmetry.space_group_name_H-M   'P 1'
#
loop_
_entity.id
_entity.type
_entity.pdbx_description
1 polymer ?
#
loop_
_entity_poly.entity_id
_entity_poly.type
_entity_poly.pdbx_seq_one_letter_code
_entity_poly.pdbx_strand_id
1 'polypeptide(L)'
;MPRMAALGAALIILSLLPSSQPYEADSIQGYARPYAFDVVSWEADYFLRLAPAHGAPDREMANRIEAALIAQGLGTTLGPFRALLPPLSFRMAKLPNLLVVSPRDRIEQYKTVLLDPDLTEAQINELEASVDRLGFSSEIERVGGVALYPSMVPDEGRLHDILSTVVHEWTHQYLFFRPLGQAYWAGGDMVTINETVAEAAGEEIGQMIYQRYYAGIEPEPPSRPAPSGNFDFRREMRSIRLTVDAMLLQKQVEQAEAYMEERRLYLWQNGYHIRKLNQAYFAFHGSYGT
;
A
#
# COMPACT_ATOMS: atom_id res chain seq x y z
N MET A 1 -2.75 13.87 17.29
CA MET A 1 -2.19 13.70 15.93
C MET A 1 -0.68 13.94 16.02
N PRO A 2 0.21 13.17 15.37
CA PRO A 2 0.05 12.12 14.34
C PRO A 2 0.07 10.69 14.95
N ARG A 3 -0.67 9.66 14.49
CA ARG A 3 -0.74 8.95 13.18
C ARG A 3 0.52 8.16 12.82
N MET A 4 0.66 6.93 13.33
CA MET A 4 1.06 5.70 12.58
C MET A 4 1.50 4.55 13.51
N ALA A 5 0.89 3.39 13.28
CA ALA A 5 1.61 2.15 13.01
C ALA A 5 1.00 1.55 11.71
N ALA A 6 1.70 0.67 11.03
CA ALA A 6 1.21 -0.36 10.11
C ALA A 6 -0.25 -0.30 9.60
N LEU A 7 -0.49 0.37 8.48
CA LEU A 7 -0.54 -0.30 7.17
C LEU A 7 0.21 0.65 6.24
N GLY A 8 1.23 0.18 5.53
CA GLY A 8 1.64 0.89 4.33
C GLY A 8 0.45 0.83 3.40
N ALA A 9 -0.34 1.90 3.31
CA ALA A 9 -1.30 2.06 2.22
C ALA A 9 -0.46 2.30 0.96
N ALA A 10 0.11 1.23 0.44
CA ALA A 10 0.75 1.22 -0.84
C ALA A 10 -0.32 0.91 -1.86
N LEU A 11 -0.92 1.96 -2.40
CA LEU A 11 -1.69 1.86 -3.61
C LEU A 11 -0.73 1.67 -4.77
N ILE A 12 -0.95 0.63 -5.56
CA ILE A 12 -0.33 0.55 -6.88
C ILE A 12 -1.40 0.93 -7.89
N ILE A 13 -1.37 2.19 -8.34
CA ILE A 13 -2.01 2.55 -9.61
C ILE A 13 -1.11 1.99 -10.70
N LEU A 14 -1.43 0.79 -11.20
CA LEU A 14 -0.62 0.15 -12.23
C LEU A 14 -0.69 0.95 -13.55
N SER A 15 0.47 1.40 -14.00
CA SER A 15 0.68 1.67 -15.43
C SER A 15 0.62 0.34 -16.19
N LEU A 16 -0.33 0.24 -17.12
CA LEU A 16 -0.60 -0.89 -18.04
C LEU A 16 0.54 -1.21 -19.03
N LEU A 17 1.81 -0.98 -18.71
CA LEU A 17 2.90 -1.21 -19.64
C LEU A 17 3.49 -2.61 -19.43
N PRO A 18 3.21 -3.58 -20.33
CA PRO A 18 3.92 -4.84 -20.30
C PRO A 18 5.41 -4.55 -20.51
N SER A 19 6.25 -4.96 -19.55
CA SER A 19 7.69 -4.93 -19.76
C SER A 19 8.03 -6.00 -20.81
N SER A 20 8.19 -5.59 -22.07
CA SER A 20 8.61 -6.45 -23.18
C SER A 20 10.09 -6.85 -23.10
N GLN A 21 10.65 -6.97 -21.90
CA GLN A 21 12.04 -7.37 -21.74
C GLN A 21 12.17 -8.88 -21.99
N PRO A 22 13.18 -9.31 -22.77
CA PRO A 22 13.46 -10.72 -22.98
C PRO A 22 13.73 -11.40 -21.64
N TYR A 23 13.32 -12.66 -21.54
CA TYR A 23 13.50 -13.47 -20.33
C TYR A 23 14.98 -13.73 -20.06
N GLU A 24 15.43 -13.35 -18.87
CA GLU A 24 16.76 -13.67 -18.34
C GLU A 24 16.59 -14.42 -17.02
N ALA A 25 17.10 -15.66 -16.94
CA ALA A 25 16.93 -16.51 -15.76
C ALA A 25 17.59 -15.91 -14.50
N ASP A 26 18.76 -15.27 -14.65
CA ASP A 26 19.48 -14.58 -13.59
C ASP A 26 19.14 -13.09 -13.55
N SER A 27 17.85 -12.78 -13.46
CA SER A 27 17.35 -11.42 -13.34
C SER A 27 16.24 -11.36 -12.28
N ILE A 28 15.89 -10.14 -11.84
CA ILE A 28 14.76 -9.90 -10.95
C ILE A 28 13.48 -10.55 -11.50
N GLN A 29 13.23 -10.40 -12.81
CA GLN A 29 12.09 -11.03 -13.50
C GLN A 29 12.21 -12.55 -13.51
N GLY A 30 13.41 -13.08 -13.73
CA GLY A 30 13.67 -14.52 -13.73
C GLY A 30 13.32 -15.17 -12.40
N TYR A 31 13.83 -14.61 -11.30
CA TYR A 31 13.57 -15.12 -9.95
C TYR A 31 12.14 -14.90 -9.48
N ALA A 32 11.50 -13.78 -9.85
CA ALA A 32 10.13 -13.51 -9.47
C ALA A 32 9.10 -14.31 -10.28
N ARG A 33 9.42 -14.72 -11.52
CA ARG A 33 8.49 -15.37 -12.46
C ARG A 33 7.65 -16.53 -11.91
N PRO A 34 8.17 -17.44 -11.07
CA PRO A 34 7.36 -18.53 -10.51
C PRO A 34 6.20 -18.05 -9.64
N TYR A 35 6.30 -16.82 -9.12
CA TYR A 35 5.37 -16.21 -8.18
C TYR A 35 4.69 -14.97 -8.76
N ALA A 36 5.22 -14.42 -9.84
CA ALA A 36 4.73 -13.20 -10.45
C ALA A 36 3.52 -13.49 -11.32
N PHE A 37 2.56 -12.57 -11.29
CA PHE A 37 1.45 -12.56 -12.22
C PHE A 37 1.36 -11.21 -12.89
N ASP A 38 0.83 -11.21 -14.11
CA ASP A 38 0.43 -9.99 -14.79
C ASP A 38 -0.95 -9.56 -14.27
N VAL A 39 -1.15 -8.26 -14.03
CA VAL A 39 -2.39 -7.77 -13.41
C VAL A 39 -3.60 -7.98 -14.30
N VAL A 40 -3.46 -7.87 -15.61
CA VAL A 40 -4.56 -8.19 -16.53
C VAL A 40 -4.88 -9.68 -16.45
N SER A 41 -3.86 -10.52 -16.34
CA SER A 41 -3.99 -11.97 -16.16
C SER A 41 -4.60 -12.33 -14.80
N TRP A 42 -4.27 -11.60 -13.74
CA TRP A 42 -4.83 -11.80 -12.39
C TRP A 42 -6.25 -11.27 -12.26
N GLU A 43 -6.56 -10.10 -12.83
CA GLU A 43 -7.94 -9.66 -12.98
C GLU A 43 -8.73 -10.72 -13.74
N ALA A 44 -8.25 -11.17 -14.90
CA ALA A 44 -8.91 -12.20 -15.69
C ALA A 44 -9.08 -13.51 -14.91
N ASP A 45 -8.06 -13.99 -14.19
CA ASP A 45 -8.15 -15.22 -13.40
C ASP A 45 -9.07 -15.06 -12.18
N TYR A 46 -9.07 -13.90 -11.54
CA TYR A 46 -10.00 -13.55 -10.45
C TYR A 46 -11.45 -13.49 -10.97
N PHE A 47 -11.68 -12.85 -12.13
CA PHE A 47 -12.99 -12.79 -12.80
C PHE A 47 -13.46 -14.15 -13.33
N LEU A 48 -12.55 -15.02 -13.78
CA LEU A 48 -12.88 -16.31 -14.41
C LEU A 48 -12.94 -17.48 -13.42
N ARG A 49 -12.10 -17.50 -12.37
CA ARG A 49 -11.98 -18.62 -11.42
C ARG A 49 -12.56 -18.34 -10.04
N LEU A 50 -12.51 -17.10 -9.56
CA LEU A 50 -12.81 -16.76 -8.16
C LEU A 50 -14.13 -15.97 -7.97
N ALA A 51 -14.75 -15.52 -9.06
CA ALA A 51 -16.01 -14.76 -9.05
C ALA A 51 -17.19 -15.39 -8.27
N PRO A 52 -17.33 -16.72 -8.11
CA PRO A 52 -18.38 -17.28 -7.26
C PRO A 52 -17.95 -17.56 -5.81
N ALA A 53 -16.65 -17.55 -5.50
CA ALA A 53 -16.12 -18.17 -4.27
C ALA A 53 -15.70 -17.17 -3.17
N HIS A 54 -15.37 -15.92 -3.53
CA HIS A 54 -15.02 -14.88 -2.55
C HIS A 54 -16.01 -13.71 -2.63
N GLY A 55 -16.58 -13.38 -1.46
CA GLY A 55 -17.85 -12.69 -1.31
C GLY A 55 -17.99 -11.44 -2.16
N ALA A 56 -19.13 -11.32 -2.87
CA ALA A 56 -19.63 -10.01 -3.24
C ALA A 56 -19.58 -9.11 -1.99
N PRO A 57 -19.18 -7.83 -2.12
CA PRO A 57 -19.19 -6.93 -0.98
C PRO A 57 -20.58 -7.02 -0.36
N ASP A 58 -20.62 -7.08 0.98
CA ASP A 58 -21.91 -7.04 1.67
C ASP A 58 -22.67 -5.84 1.11
N ARG A 59 -23.77 -6.13 0.41
CA ARG A 59 -24.53 -5.11 -0.31
C ARG A 59 -24.99 -4.02 0.65
N GLU A 60 -25.19 -4.38 1.92
CA GLU A 60 -25.46 -3.42 2.97
C GLU A 60 -24.27 -2.49 3.26
N MET A 61 -23.05 -3.03 3.35
CA MET A 61 -21.82 -2.23 3.50
C MET A 61 -21.66 -1.25 2.32
N ALA A 62 -21.79 -1.73 1.09
CA ALA A 62 -21.67 -0.88 -0.10
C ALA A 62 -22.68 0.28 -0.08
N ASN A 63 -23.94 0.00 0.25
CA ASN A 63 -24.97 1.03 0.37
C ASN A 63 -24.67 2.06 1.48
N ARG A 64 -24.15 1.61 2.63
CA ARG A 64 -23.78 2.49 3.75
C ARG A 64 -22.62 3.41 3.36
N ILE A 65 -21.61 2.89 2.66
CA ILE A 65 -20.47 3.69 2.16
C ILE A 65 -20.96 4.70 1.13
N GLU A 66 -21.76 4.27 0.14
CA GLU A 66 -22.30 5.17 -0.89
C GLU A 66 -23.13 6.31 -0.28
N ALA A 67 -24.02 6.00 0.66
CA ALA A 67 -24.82 7.00 1.35
C ALA A 67 -23.97 8.01 2.13
N ALA A 68 -22.90 7.54 2.79
CA ALA A 68 -21.98 8.41 3.51
C ALA A 68 -21.22 9.35 2.57
N LEU A 69 -20.66 8.83 1.47
CA LEU A 69 -19.95 9.64 0.47
C LEU A 69 -20.87 10.70 -0.16
N ILE A 70 -22.11 10.33 -0.51
CA ILE A 70 -23.10 11.29 -1.03
C ILE A 70 -23.43 12.37 0.00
N ALA A 71 -23.58 11.99 1.28
CA ALA A 71 -23.85 12.93 2.38
C ALA A 71 -22.68 13.91 2.63
N GLN A 72 -21.44 13.50 2.37
CA GLN A 72 -20.26 14.37 2.38
C GLN A 72 -20.13 15.28 1.14
N GLY A 73 -21.14 15.26 0.25
CA GLY A 73 -21.17 16.12 -0.93
C GLY A 73 -20.45 15.55 -2.14
N LEU A 74 -19.93 14.31 -2.07
CA LEU A 74 -19.18 13.66 -3.16
C LEU A 74 -20.10 13.04 -4.23
N GLY A 75 -21.43 13.06 -3.99
CA GLY A 75 -22.43 12.66 -4.97
C GLY A 75 -22.57 13.67 -6.11
N THR A 76 -22.56 13.18 -7.35
CA THR A 76 -22.83 13.92 -8.58
C THR A 76 -24.33 13.94 -8.87
N THR A 77 -24.85 15.10 -9.28
CA THR A 77 -26.24 15.23 -9.72
C THR A 77 -26.38 14.72 -11.15
N LEU A 78 -27.16 13.66 -11.34
CA LEU A 78 -27.49 13.06 -12.63
C LEU A 78 -29.00 13.18 -12.86
N GLY A 79 -29.43 14.31 -13.42
CA GLY A 79 -30.86 14.63 -13.56
C GLY A 79 -31.54 14.74 -12.19
N PRO A 80 -32.63 13.99 -11.92
CA PRO A 80 -33.31 14.04 -10.63
C PRO A 80 -32.64 13.19 -9.53
N PHE A 81 -31.58 12.44 -9.87
CA PHE A 81 -30.91 11.53 -8.94
C PHE A 81 -29.55 12.07 -8.51
N ARG A 82 -29.10 11.65 -7.32
CA ARG A 82 -27.75 11.89 -6.83
C ARG A 82 -27.06 10.54 -6.68
N ALA A 83 -25.92 10.37 -7.34
CA ALA A 83 -25.18 9.12 -7.37
C ALA A 83 -23.67 9.40 -7.35
N LEU A 84 -22.86 8.39 -7.01
CA LEU A 84 -21.41 8.50 -7.10
C LEU A 84 -20.94 8.40 -8.55
N LEU A 85 -19.92 9.20 -8.89
CA LEU A 85 -19.22 9.12 -10.16
C LEU A 85 -17.70 9.15 -9.89
N PRO A 86 -16.98 8.04 -10.06
CA PRO A 86 -17.48 6.74 -10.53
C PRO A 86 -18.35 6.02 -9.48
N PRO A 87 -19.23 5.08 -9.89
CA PRO A 87 -19.98 4.27 -8.94
C PRO A 87 -19.06 3.54 -7.96
N LEU A 88 -19.50 3.33 -6.72
CA LEU A 88 -18.72 2.55 -5.76
C LEU A 88 -18.68 1.08 -6.21
N SER A 89 -17.48 0.55 -6.44
CA SER A 89 -17.29 -0.85 -6.78
C SER A 89 -16.00 -1.38 -6.18
N PHE A 90 -16.13 -2.39 -5.32
CA PHE A 90 -15.01 -3.03 -4.66
C PHE A 90 -15.24 -4.53 -4.47
N ARG A 91 -14.15 -5.27 -4.25
CA ARG A 91 -14.12 -6.70 -3.96
C ARG A 91 -13.20 -6.96 -2.78
N MET A 92 -13.64 -7.84 -1.89
CA MET A 92 -12.81 -8.33 -0.81
C MET A 92 -11.98 -9.51 -1.34
N ALA A 93 -10.67 -9.46 -1.18
CA ALA A 93 -9.75 -10.47 -1.66
C ALA A 93 -8.48 -10.51 -0.82
N LYS A 94 -7.83 -11.68 -0.82
CA LYS A 94 -6.44 -11.76 -0.39
C LYS A 94 -5.55 -10.99 -1.37
N LEU A 95 -4.99 -9.89 -0.89
CA LEU A 95 -4.23 -8.96 -1.73
C LEU A 95 -2.82 -9.50 -2.02
N PRO A 96 -2.29 -9.20 -3.21
CA PRO A 96 -0.98 -9.70 -3.60
C PRO A 96 0.16 -9.12 -2.78
N ASN A 97 1.28 -9.83 -2.81
CA ASN A 97 2.54 -9.30 -2.30
C ASN A 97 3.19 -8.43 -3.39
N LEU A 98 4.00 -7.46 -2.99
CA LEU A 98 4.76 -6.59 -3.88
C LEU A 98 6.23 -6.72 -3.55
N LEU A 99 7.02 -7.22 -4.50
CA LEU A 99 8.46 -7.08 -4.47
C LEU A 99 8.84 -5.67 -4.90
N VAL A 100 9.47 -4.93 -4.01
CA VAL A 100 10.12 -3.66 -4.26
C VAL A 100 11.61 -3.89 -4.37
N VAL A 101 12.23 -3.33 -5.41
CA VAL A 101 13.67 -3.40 -5.63
C VAL A 101 14.24 -1.99 -5.73
N SER A 102 15.32 -1.75 -5.00
CA SER A 102 16.11 -0.52 -5.01
C SER A 102 17.57 -0.84 -5.35
N PRO A 103 18.31 0.08 -5.99
CA PRO A 103 19.77 0.01 -5.98
C PRO A 103 20.28 0.06 -4.53
N ARG A 104 21.47 -0.48 -4.29
CA ARG A 104 22.09 -0.41 -2.94
C ARG A 104 22.78 0.93 -2.68
N ASP A 105 23.20 1.64 -3.73
CA ASP A 105 23.97 2.87 -3.67
C ASP A 105 23.13 4.15 -3.57
N ARG A 106 21.80 4.05 -3.70
CA ARG A 106 20.85 5.15 -3.55
C ARG A 106 19.48 4.58 -3.24
N ILE A 107 18.64 5.38 -2.60
CA ILE A 107 17.27 4.98 -2.34
C ILE A 107 16.39 5.47 -3.48
N GLU A 108 16.00 4.55 -4.34
CA GLU A 108 15.19 4.81 -5.52
C GLU A 108 14.41 3.54 -5.85
N GLN A 109 13.13 3.67 -6.17
CA GLN A 109 12.35 2.52 -6.63
C GLN A 109 12.78 2.15 -8.05
N TYR A 110 13.67 1.16 -8.17
CA TYR A 110 14.17 0.68 -9.46
C TYR A 110 13.15 -0.19 -10.17
N LYS A 111 12.49 -1.09 -9.43
CA LYS A 111 11.53 -2.03 -10.02
C LYS A 111 10.53 -2.51 -8.98
N THR A 112 9.32 -2.79 -9.44
CA THR A 112 8.30 -3.47 -8.65
C THR A 112 7.75 -4.68 -9.41
N VAL A 113 7.41 -5.73 -8.67
CA VAL A 113 6.79 -6.93 -9.24
C VAL A 113 5.68 -7.39 -8.30
N LEU A 114 4.47 -7.55 -8.84
CA LEU A 114 3.37 -8.17 -8.11
C LEU A 114 3.56 -9.67 -8.03
N LEU A 115 3.35 -10.20 -6.85
CA LEU A 115 3.60 -11.58 -6.48
C LEU A 115 2.35 -12.21 -5.86
N ASP A 116 2.28 -13.53 -5.97
CA ASP A 116 1.26 -14.38 -5.38
C ASP A 116 0.97 -14.00 -3.91
N PRO A 117 -0.30 -13.80 -3.52
CA PRO A 117 -0.69 -13.53 -2.13
C PRO A 117 -0.34 -14.66 -1.14
N ASP A 118 -0.18 -15.91 -1.62
CA ASP A 118 0.03 -17.12 -0.82
C ASP A 118 1.51 -17.46 -0.59
N LEU A 119 2.42 -16.51 -0.87
CA LEU A 119 3.84 -16.70 -0.59
C LEU A 119 4.12 -17.04 0.89
N THR A 120 4.81 -18.14 1.09
CA THR A 120 5.34 -18.54 2.40
C THR A 120 6.54 -17.68 2.80
N GLU A 121 6.82 -17.58 4.10
CA GLU A 121 8.00 -16.87 4.61
C GLU A 121 9.31 -17.39 4.00
N ALA A 122 9.41 -18.71 3.76
CA ALA A 122 10.58 -19.30 3.12
C ALA A 122 10.75 -18.82 1.66
N GLN A 123 9.65 -18.74 0.90
CA GLN A 123 9.70 -18.22 -0.47
C GLN A 123 10.01 -16.72 -0.51
N ILE A 124 9.45 -15.94 0.42
CA ILE A 124 9.77 -14.51 0.58
C ILE A 124 11.28 -14.34 0.83
N ASN A 125 11.82 -15.04 1.81
CA ASN A 125 13.24 -14.93 2.17
C ASN A 125 14.16 -15.38 1.02
N GLU A 126 13.82 -16.46 0.31
CA GLU A 126 14.64 -16.94 -0.82
C GLU A 126 14.58 -15.99 -2.02
N LEU A 127 13.41 -15.42 -2.32
CA LEU A 127 13.27 -14.46 -3.40
C LEU A 127 14.05 -13.17 -3.12
N GLU A 128 13.95 -12.64 -1.90
CA GLU A 128 14.76 -11.50 -1.47
C GLU A 128 16.25 -11.80 -1.53
N ALA A 129 16.70 -12.94 -1.00
CA ALA A 129 18.10 -13.35 -1.07
C ALA A 129 18.60 -13.50 -2.51
N SER A 130 17.73 -13.94 -3.43
CA SER A 130 18.04 -14.03 -4.86
C SER A 130 18.25 -12.65 -5.49
N VAL A 131 17.42 -11.67 -5.15
CA VAL A 131 17.59 -10.27 -5.61
C VAL A 131 18.83 -9.63 -4.97
N ASP A 132 19.09 -9.92 -3.71
CA ASP A 132 20.26 -9.42 -2.99
C ASP A 132 21.58 -9.94 -3.63
N ARG A 133 21.60 -11.20 -4.10
CA ARG A 133 22.73 -11.77 -4.88
C ARG A 133 22.98 -11.08 -6.22
N LEU A 134 21.98 -10.42 -6.80
CA LEU A 134 22.13 -9.59 -8.01
C LEU A 134 22.71 -8.20 -7.71
N GLY A 135 23.02 -7.90 -6.44
CA GLY A 135 23.57 -6.61 -6.02
C GLY A 135 22.52 -5.52 -5.80
N PHE A 136 21.24 -5.90 -5.66
CA PHE A 136 20.15 -4.98 -5.34
C PHE A 136 19.73 -5.09 -3.88
N SER A 137 18.94 -4.12 -3.43
CA SER A 137 18.21 -4.15 -2.16
C SER A 137 16.76 -4.53 -2.47
N SER A 138 16.19 -5.46 -1.71
CA SER A 138 14.84 -5.98 -1.96
C SER A 138 13.98 -5.98 -0.71
N GLU A 139 12.69 -5.74 -0.88
CA GLU A 139 11.69 -5.96 0.16
C GLU A 139 10.36 -6.40 -0.44
N ILE A 140 9.79 -7.45 0.13
CA ILE A 140 8.44 -7.91 -0.18
C ILE A 140 7.49 -7.38 0.89
N GLU A 141 6.53 -6.58 0.44
CA GLU A 141 5.47 -5.99 1.26
C GLU A 141 4.09 -6.53 0.86
N ARG A 142 3.14 -6.49 1.79
CA ARG A 142 1.74 -6.76 1.46
C ARG A 142 1.08 -5.48 0.97
N VAL A 143 0.39 -5.58 -0.16
CA VAL A 143 -0.38 -4.45 -0.70
C VAL A 143 -1.58 -4.17 0.22
N GLY A 144 -1.80 -2.90 0.57
CA GLY A 144 -2.89 -2.48 1.46
C GLY A 144 -4.26 -2.36 0.76
N GLY A 145 -4.25 -2.11 -0.54
CA GLY A 145 -5.42 -2.00 -1.42
C GLY A 145 -4.99 -1.77 -2.87
N VAL A 146 -5.87 -2.09 -3.82
CA VAL A 146 -5.60 -1.89 -5.26
C VAL A 146 -6.75 -1.11 -5.90
N ALA A 147 -6.47 0.12 -6.34
CA ALA A 147 -7.46 1.02 -6.95
C ALA A 147 -7.73 0.71 -8.44
N LEU A 148 -7.94 -0.56 -8.75
CA LEU A 148 -8.57 -0.99 -10.00
C LEU A 148 -10.08 -0.65 -9.96
N TYR A 149 -10.83 -1.01 -11.02
CA TYR A 149 -12.28 -0.86 -11.01
C TYR A 149 -12.95 -2.19 -11.42
N PRO A 150 -13.51 -2.96 -10.47
CA PRO A 150 -13.67 -2.68 -9.05
C PRO A 150 -12.32 -2.62 -8.30
N SER A 151 -12.26 -1.86 -7.21
CA SER A 151 -11.08 -1.89 -6.34
C SER A 151 -11.00 -3.20 -5.58
N MET A 152 -9.78 -3.60 -5.22
CA MET A 152 -9.56 -4.79 -4.38
C MET A 152 -9.12 -4.34 -2.99
N VAL A 153 -9.84 -4.82 -1.98
CA VAL A 153 -9.59 -4.51 -0.58
C VAL A 153 -9.37 -5.80 0.21
N PRO A 154 -8.68 -5.76 1.36
CA PRO A 154 -8.44 -6.95 2.16
C PRO A 154 -9.76 -7.65 2.53
N ASP A 155 -9.77 -8.99 2.44
CA ASP A 155 -10.86 -9.84 2.92
C ASP A 155 -10.78 -10.16 4.42
N GLU A 156 -9.63 -9.90 5.03
CA GLU A 156 -9.37 -10.03 6.45
C GLU A 156 -8.92 -8.70 7.05
N GLY A 157 -9.26 -8.48 8.33
CA GLY A 157 -8.87 -7.28 9.05
C GLY A 157 -9.98 -6.75 9.94
N ARG A 158 -9.71 -5.64 10.64
CA ARG A 158 -10.74 -4.96 11.43
C ARG A 158 -11.68 -4.23 10.46
N LEU A 159 -12.97 -4.27 10.73
CA LEU A 159 -13.98 -3.62 9.89
C LEU A 159 -13.68 -2.14 9.64
N HIS A 160 -13.25 -1.41 10.68
CA HIS A 160 -12.81 -0.03 10.55
C HIS A 160 -11.75 0.15 9.45
N ASP A 161 -10.73 -0.72 9.43
CA ASP A 161 -9.62 -0.61 8.49
C ASP A 161 -10.09 -0.95 7.07
N ILE A 162 -10.95 -1.95 6.92
CA ILE A 162 -11.59 -2.30 5.64
C ILE A 162 -12.41 -1.13 5.09
N LEU A 163 -13.24 -0.49 5.92
CA LEU A 163 -14.03 0.69 5.53
C LEU A 163 -13.12 1.85 5.09
N SER A 164 -12.04 2.11 5.83
CA SER A 164 -11.04 3.12 5.47
C SER A 164 -10.41 2.81 4.13
N THR A 165 -9.97 1.57 3.90
CA THR A 165 -9.40 1.14 2.62
C THR A 165 -10.40 1.29 1.48
N VAL A 166 -11.64 0.83 1.60
CA VAL A 166 -12.64 0.97 0.52
C VAL A 166 -12.82 2.44 0.12
N VAL A 167 -12.92 3.34 1.09
CA VAL A 167 -13.04 4.78 0.80
C VAL A 167 -11.76 5.34 0.20
N HIS A 168 -10.58 4.93 0.68
CA HIS A 168 -9.28 5.31 0.14
C HIS A 168 -9.18 4.94 -1.35
N GLU A 169 -9.45 3.68 -1.69
CA GLU A 169 -9.42 3.19 -3.08
C GLU A 169 -10.43 3.93 -3.96
N TRP A 170 -11.66 4.13 -3.47
CA TRP A 170 -12.67 4.87 -4.22
C TRP A 170 -12.29 6.34 -4.40
N THR A 171 -11.60 6.95 -3.44
CA THR A 171 -11.11 8.33 -3.56
C THR A 171 -10.10 8.44 -4.69
N HIS A 172 -9.22 7.46 -4.87
CA HIS A 172 -8.33 7.42 -6.04
C HIS A 172 -9.11 7.32 -7.36
N GLN A 173 -10.13 6.47 -7.43
CA GLN A 173 -11.01 6.38 -8.60
C GLN A 173 -11.77 7.69 -8.86
N TYR A 174 -12.18 8.41 -7.80
CA TYR A 174 -12.81 9.72 -7.90
C TYR A 174 -11.84 10.79 -8.41
N LEU A 175 -10.62 10.81 -7.86
CA LEU A 175 -9.56 11.76 -8.24
C LEU A 175 -9.05 11.52 -9.66
N PHE A 176 -9.10 10.30 -10.18
CA PHE A 176 -8.75 9.97 -11.57
C PHE A 176 -9.45 10.90 -12.59
N PHE A 177 -10.69 11.30 -12.32
CA PHE A 177 -11.47 12.22 -13.16
C PHE A 177 -11.26 13.69 -12.81
N ARG A 178 -10.21 14.04 -12.06
CA ARG A 178 -9.90 15.40 -11.59
C ARG A 178 -8.44 15.74 -11.89
N PRO A 179 -8.11 17.05 -12.01
CA PRO A 179 -6.73 17.47 -12.27
C PRO A 179 -5.73 16.91 -11.26
N LEU A 180 -6.14 16.76 -9.98
CA LEU A 180 -5.26 16.21 -8.95
C LEU A 180 -4.87 14.75 -9.23
N GLY A 181 -5.82 13.86 -9.52
CA GLY A 181 -5.51 12.46 -9.84
C GLY A 181 -4.85 12.29 -11.20
N GLN A 182 -5.14 13.15 -12.17
CA GLN A 182 -4.42 13.16 -13.45
C GLN A 182 -2.95 13.55 -13.27
N ALA A 183 -2.65 14.45 -12.33
CA ALA A 183 -1.30 14.86 -12.00
C ALA A 183 -0.50 13.77 -11.24
N TYR A 184 -1.13 12.67 -10.80
CA TYR A 184 -0.44 11.53 -10.19
C TYR A 184 0.74 11.05 -11.06
N TRP A 185 0.53 11.02 -12.39
CA TRP A 185 1.53 10.60 -13.37
C TRP A 185 2.71 11.57 -13.55
N ALA A 186 2.64 12.78 -12.96
CA ALA A 186 3.78 13.67 -12.89
C ALA A 186 4.83 13.23 -11.85
N GLY A 187 4.51 12.25 -11.00
CA GLY A 187 5.42 11.69 -10.00
C GLY A 187 5.70 12.63 -8.82
N GLY A 188 6.62 12.20 -7.94
CA GLY A 188 7.11 13.00 -6.81
C GLY A 188 5.98 13.50 -5.89
N ASP A 189 5.98 14.81 -5.61
CA ASP A 189 5.01 15.48 -4.73
C ASP A 189 3.55 15.21 -5.14
N MET A 190 3.26 15.03 -6.44
CA MET A 190 1.88 14.77 -6.88
C MET A 190 1.37 13.42 -6.40
N VAL A 191 2.22 12.39 -6.37
CA VAL A 191 1.87 11.08 -5.78
C VAL A 191 1.62 11.26 -4.28
N THR A 192 2.51 11.96 -3.57
CA THR A 192 2.36 12.23 -2.14
C THR A 192 1.06 12.97 -1.81
N ILE A 193 0.70 13.99 -2.59
CA ILE A 193 -0.54 14.75 -2.37
C ILE A 193 -1.77 13.87 -2.64
N ASN A 194 -1.76 13.07 -3.71
CA ASN A 194 -2.87 12.15 -4.02
C ASN A 194 -3.08 11.14 -2.89
N GLU A 195 -2.02 10.47 -2.44
CA GLU A 195 -2.11 9.53 -1.30
C GLU A 195 -2.56 10.23 -0.02
N THR A 196 -2.10 11.47 0.22
CA THR A 196 -2.52 12.23 1.41
C THR A 196 -4.02 12.54 1.39
N VAL A 197 -4.59 12.88 0.23
CA VAL A 197 -6.02 13.14 0.08
C VAL A 197 -6.83 11.84 0.24
N ALA A 198 -6.37 10.75 -0.38
CA ALA A 198 -7.01 9.45 -0.25
C ALA A 198 -7.00 8.93 1.20
N GLU A 199 -5.85 9.04 1.89
CA GLU A 199 -5.68 8.65 3.29
C GLU A 199 -6.60 9.47 4.20
N ALA A 200 -6.64 10.79 4.02
CA ALA A 200 -7.51 11.66 4.80
C ALA A 200 -9.00 11.31 4.60
N ALA A 201 -9.43 11.11 3.35
CA ALA A 201 -10.80 10.71 3.05
C ALA A 201 -11.14 9.32 3.62
N GLY A 202 -10.23 8.36 3.46
CA GLY A 202 -10.33 7.01 4.00
C GLY A 202 -10.53 7.01 5.51
N GLU A 203 -9.61 7.65 6.23
CA GLU A 203 -9.65 7.70 7.70
C GLU A 203 -10.89 8.43 8.22
N GLU A 204 -11.21 9.61 7.67
CA GLU A 204 -12.31 10.44 8.19
C GLU A 204 -13.69 9.84 7.89
N ILE A 205 -13.93 9.45 6.63
CA ILE A 205 -15.24 8.92 6.21
C ILE A 205 -15.38 7.47 6.67
N GLY A 206 -14.31 6.66 6.64
CA GLY A 206 -14.31 5.30 7.17
C GLY A 206 -14.66 5.27 8.66
N GLN A 207 -14.03 6.12 9.48
CA GLN A 207 -14.36 6.28 10.90
C GLN A 207 -15.81 6.74 11.08
N MET A 208 -16.29 7.70 10.28
CA MET A 208 -17.67 8.16 10.34
C MET A 208 -18.68 7.03 10.07
N ILE A 209 -18.43 6.20 9.06
CA ILE A 209 -19.28 5.04 8.72
C ILE A 209 -19.26 4.04 9.87
N TYR A 210 -18.07 3.71 10.38
CA TYR A 210 -17.92 2.78 11.51
C TYR A 210 -18.73 3.25 12.73
N GLN A 211 -18.56 4.50 13.13
CA GLN A 211 -19.25 5.09 14.28
C GLN A 211 -20.76 5.14 14.09
N ARG A 212 -21.23 5.47 12.88
CA ARG A 212 -22.66 5.59 12.60
C ARG A 212 -23.38 4.25 12.55
N TYR A 213 -22.72 3.20 12.08
CA TYR A 213 -23.39 1.95 11.70
C TYR A 213 -22.91 0.70 12.45
N TYR A 214 -21.76 0.72 13.14
CA TYR A 214 -21.12 -0.48 13.67
C TYR A 214 -20.59 -0.37 15.12
N ALA A 215 -20.35 0.84 15.66
CA ALA A 215 -19.75 1.04 16.99
C ALA A 215 -20.55 0.45 18.18
N GLY A 216 -21.82 0.09 17.99
CA GLY A 216 -22.63 -0.61 19.00
C GLY A 216 -22.74 -2.13 18.81
N ILE A 217 -22.14 -2.67 17.74
CA ILE A 217 -22.25 -4.09 17.32
C ILE A 217 -20.92 -4.79 17.52
N GLU A 218 -19.82 -4.10 17.23
CA GLU A 218 -18.46 -4.59 17.44
C GLU A 218 -17.80 -3.81 18.57
N PRO A 219 -16.90 -4.44 19.35
CA PRO A 219 -16.08 -3.71 20.29
C PRO A 219 -15.34 -2.61 19.53
N GLU A 220 -15.33 -1.39 20.07
CA GLU A 220 -14.56 -0.31 19.47
C GLU A 220 -13.14 -0.81 19.19
N PRO A 221 -12.57 -0.48 18.01
CA PRO A 221 -11.20 -0.86 17.72
C PRO A 221 -10.35 -0.39 18.89
N PRO A 222 -9.48 -1.25 19.45
CA PRO A 222 -8.63 -0.83 20.56
C PRO A 222 -7.97 0.47 20.13
N SER A 223 -8.19 1.53 20.91
CA SER A 223 -7.48 2.78 20.74
C SER A 223 -6.01 2.39 20.65
N ARG A 224 -5.37 2.69 19.51
CA ARG A 224 -3.94 2.40 19.33
C ARG A 224 -3.26 2.89 20.60
N PRO A 225 -2.43 2.05 21.27
CA PRO A 225 -1.75 2.50 22.47
C PRO A 225 -1.11 3.84 22.11
N ALA A 226 -1.53 4.90 22.79
CA ALA A 226 -0.83 6.17 22.68
C ALA A 226 0.63 5.83 22.97
N PRO A 227 1.59 6.19 22.09
CA PRO A 227 2.98 5.77 22.25
C PRO A 227 3.38 6.04 23.69
N SER A 228 3.61 4.95 24.44
CA SER A 228 3.89 5.01 25.86
C SER A 228 5.35 5.40 25.98
N GLY A 229 5.62 6.71 25.84
CA GLY A 229 6.96 7.28 25.93
C GLY A 229 7.20 8.41 24.93
N ASN A 230 8.25 9.19 25.18
CA ASN A 230 8.76 10.28 24.33
C ASN A 230 9.27 9.82 22.94
N PHE A 231 8.94 8.61 22.49
CA PHE A 231 9.45 8.05 21.25
C PHE A 231 8.58 8.47 20.06
N ASP A 232 9.16 9.27 19.17
CA ASP A 232 8.52 9.80 17.97
C ASP A 232 9.00 9.01 16.75
N PHE A 233 8.23 7.98 16.38
CA PHE A 233 8.58 7.07 15.28
C PHE A 233 8.83 7.80 13.95
N ARG A 234 8.01 8.78 13.59
CA ARG A 234 8.18 9.51 12.32
C ARG A 234 9.47 10.31 12.31
N ARG A 235 9.77 10.99 13.42
CA ARG A 235 11.04 11.71 13.59
C ARG A 235 12.23 10.76 13.53
N GLU A 236 12.12 9.61 14.17
CA GLU A 236 13.15 8.58 14.13
C GLU A 236 13.39 8.08 12.71
N MET A 237 12.34 7.65 12.00
CA MET A 237 12.44 7.18 10.61
C MET A 237 13.02 8.25 9.67
N ARG A 238 12.65 9.53 9.85
CA ARG A 238 13.25 10.65 9.13
C ARG A 238 14.76 10.78 9.43
N SER A 239 15.14 10.69 10.70
CA SER A 239 16.55 10.77 11.12
C SER A 239 17.37 9.63 10.50
N ILE A 240 16.83 8.41 10.53
CA ILE A 240 17.44 7.24 9.89
C ILE A 240 17.61 7.52 8.40
N ARG A 241 16.54 7.95 7.73
CA ARG A 241 16.55 8.23 6.29
C ARG A 241 17.63 9.24 5.89
N LEU A 242 17.71 10.39 6.57
CA LEU A 242 18.71 11.42 6.28
C LEU A 242 20.15 10.94 6.52
N THR A 243 20.35 10.12 7.55
CA THR A 243 21.67 9.53 7.85
C THR A 243 22.09 8.55 6.77
N VAL A 244 21.17 7.69 6.33
CA VAL A 244 21.40 6.74 5.23
C VAL A 244 21.72 7.48 3.94
N ASP A 245 20.96 8.51 3.57
CA ASP A 245 21.25 9.33 2.38
C ASP A 245 22.67 9.92 2.44
N ALA A 246 23.10 10.44 3.60
CA ALA A 246 24.43 11.00 3.77
C ALA A 246 25.55 9.95 3.62
N MET A 247 25.33 8.72 4.08
CA MET A 247 26.27 7.60 3.90
C MET A 247 26.32 7.13 2.44
N LEU A 248 25.16 7.01 1.79
CA LEU A 248 25.05 6.61 0.39
C LEU A 248 25.71 7.63 -0.55
N LEU A 249 25.57 8.93 -0.28
CA LEU A 249 26.29 9.99 -1.00
C LEU A 249 27.82 9.86 -0.89
N GLN A 250 28.31 9.29 0.21
CA GLN A 250 29.73 8.99 0.43
C GLN A 250 30.15 7.61 -0.09
N LYS A 251 29.26 6.89 -0.79
CA LYS A 251 29.44 5.51 -1.27
C LYS A 251 29.71 4.50 -0.15
N GLN A 252 29.20 4.78 1.05
CA GLN A 252 29.34 3.95 2.24
C GLN A 252 28.15 2.98 2.36
N VAL A 253 27.99 2.10 1.35
CA VAL A 253 26.82 1.23 1.22
C VAL A 253 26.72 0.24 2.38
N GLU A 254 27.81 -0.47 2.69
CA GLU A 254 27.82 -1.47 3.75
C GLU A 254 27.61 -0.83 5.13
N GLN A 255 28.15 0.38 5.36
CA GLN A 255 27.92 1.10 6.62
C GLN A 255 26.46 1.55 6.75
N ALA A 256 25.86 2.02 5.65
CA ALA A 256 24.45 2.42 5.63
C ALA A 256 23.54 1.22 5.95
N GLU A 257 23.81 0.05 5.39
CA GLU A 257 23.03 -1.17 5.64
C GLU A 257 23.20 -1.69 7.07
N ALA A 258 24.44 -1.69 7.60
CA ALA A 258 24.69 -2.05 8.99
C ALA A 258 23.98 -1.08 9.96
N TYR A 259 24.01 0.22 9.66
CA TYR A 259 23.27 1.22 10.42
C TYR A 259 21.76 0.98 10.38
N MET A 260 21.18 0.70 9.21
CA MET A 260 19.74 0.40 9.11
C MET A 260 19.35 -0.83 9.94
N GLU A 261 20.15 -1.89 9.95
CA GLU A 261 19.86 -3.07 10.78
C GLU A 261 19.94 -2.74 12.27
N GLU A 262 20.94 -1.96 12.71
CA GLU A 262 21.01 -1.47 14.09
C GLU A 262 19.75 -0.69 14.48
N ARG A 263 19.31 0.21 13.60
CA ARG A 263 18.11 1.02 13.85
C ARG A 263 16.84 0.16 13.82
N ARG A 264 16.75 -0.86 12.97
CA ARG A 264 15.62 -1.82 12.96
C ARG A 264 15.48 -2.53 14.31
N LEU A 265 16.59 -2.97 14.91
CA LEU A 265 16.59 -3.58 16.24
C LEU A 265 16.18 -2.59 17.33
N TYR A 266 16.61 -1.33 17.23
CA TYR A 266 16.17 -0.27 18.14
C TYR A 266 14.66 0.00 18.02
N LEU A 267 14.12 0.05 16.79
CA LEU A 267 12.69 0.19 16.55
C LEU A 267 11.89 -0.98 17.15
N TRP A 268 12.42 -2.21 17.01
CA TRP A 268 11.83 -3.39 17.62
C TRP A 268 11.70 -3.27 19.14
N GLN A 269 12.74 -2.78 19.82
CA GLN A 269 12.73 -2.55 21.26
C GLN A 269 11.71 -1.48 21.70
N ASN A 270 11.36 -0.55 20.81
CA ASN A 270 10.35 0.48 21.03
C ASN A 270 8.94 0.05 20.57
N GLY A 271 8.74 -1.23 20.24
CA GLY A 271 7.44 -1.80 19.85
C GLY A 271 7.09 -1.65 18.37
N TYR A 272 8.04 -1.25 17.53
CA TYR A 272 7.86 -1.12 16.08
C TYR A 272 8.56 -2.27 15.37
N HIS A 273 7.79 -3.31 15.07
CA HIS A 273 8.31 -4.56 14.52
C HIS A 273 8.40 -4.47 13.00
N ILE A 274 9.53 -3.97 12.51
CA ILE A 274 9.86 -3.94 11.07
C ILE A 274 10.66 -5.20 10.73
N ARG A 275 10.22 -5.93 9.70
CA ARG A 275 10.87 -7.18 9.27
C ARG A 275 12.23 -6.91 8.62
N LYS A 276 12.28 -5.97 7.68
CA LYS A 276 13.50 -5.58 6.95
C LYS A 276 13.56 -4.06 6.87
N LEU A 277 14.72 -3.46 7.11
CA LEU A 277 14.92 -2.02 6.97
C LEU A 277 16.12 -1.82 6.04
N ASN A 278 15.85 -1.39 4.81
CA ASN A 278 16.87 -1.24 3.78
C ASN A 278 16.48 -0.13 2.79
N GLN A 279 17.22 -0.01 1.68
CA GLN A 279 16.94 0.97 0.64
C GLN A 279 15.57 0.71 -0.02
N ALA A 280 15.17 -0.54 -0.24
CA ALA A 280 13.85 -0.87 -0.80
C ALA A 280 12.71 -0.42 0.14
N TYR A 281 12.84 -0.62 1.45
CA TYR A 281 11.92 -0.10 2.47
C TYR A 281 11.69 1.40 2.28
N PHE A 282 12.77 2.17 2.28
CA PHE A 282 12.68 3.61 2.17
C PHE A 282 12.24 4.10 0.79
N ALA A 283 12.58 3.36 -0.27
CA ALA A 283 12.13 3.66 -1.63
C ALA A 283 10.61 3.53 -1.75
N PHE A 284 10.04 2.53 -1.07
CA PHE A 284 8.60 2.29 -1.07
C PHE A 284 7.84 3.23 -0.14
N HIS A 285 8.33 3.39 1.10
CA HIS A 285 7.62 4.16 2.11
C HIS A 285 7.80 5.68 1.98
N GLY A 286 8.74 6.15 1.13
CA GLY A 286 8.89 7.46 0.46
C GLY A 286 8.82 8.76 1.28
N SER A 287 7.87 8.84 2.21
CA SER A 287 7.50 9.97 3.06
C SER A 287 8.52 10.41 4.10
N TYR A 288 9.57 9.63 4.36
CA TYR A 288 10.53 9.94 5.42
C TYR A 288 11.70 10.83 4.95
N GLY A 289 11.83 11.09 3.65
CA GLY A 289 12.92 11.89 3.08
C GLY A 289 12.63 13.38 2.90
N THR A 290 11.37 13.82 3.07
CA THR A 290 10.90 15.19 2.82
C THR A 290 10.65 15.94 4.11
#